data_AF-A0AAN0JLT0-F1
#
_entry.id   AF-A0AAN0JLT0-F1
#
_cell.length_a   1.000
_cell.length_b   1.000
_cell.length_c   1.000
_cell.angle_alpha   90.00
_cell.angle_beta   90.00
_cell.angle_gamma   90.00
#
_symmetry.space_group_name_H-M   'P 1'
#
loop_
_entity.id
_entity.type
_entity.pdbx_description
1 polymer ?
#
loop_
_entity_poly.entity_id
_entity_poly.type
_entity_poly.pdbx_seq_one_letter_code
_entity_poly.pdbx_strand_id
1 'polypeptide(L)'
;MNEIPSDDLKEFLYRDYPYFIHQLEHIDTTYDILALVCMRCSIINVSLLEDVAGYFKVKKAITIIKEYKKHMNKFKSLRMFLNVELYSDKLFQCGKISLAVARDVDNYTLDDAQVLLNTVFKELAPYVMIEEFEYIRDHASFTIICSIPLQFLASLNKKVNVEGKEF
;
A
#
# COMPACT_ATOMS: atom_id res chain seq x y z
N MET A 1 15.54 -1.97 -25.55
CA MET A 1 14.91 -2.08 -24.21
C MET A 1 14.07 -3.33 -24.31
N ASN A 2 14.34 -4.39 -23.54
CA ASN A 2 13.48 -5.57 -23.62
C ASN A 2 12.14 -5.18 -22.99
N GLU A 3 11.12 -5.01 -23.82
CA GLU A 3 9.75 -4.77 -23.37
C GLU A 3 9.28 -6.03 -22.65
N ILE A 4 8.63 -5.84 -21.48
CA ILE A 4 8.00 -6.96 -20.77
C ILE A 4 6.73 -7.32 -21.55
N PRO A 5 6.60 -8.55 -22.08
CA PRO A 5 5.38 -8.99 -22.74
C PRO A 5 4.21 -8.97 -21.74
N SER A 6 3.03 -8.54 -22.19
CA SER A 6 1.85 -8.45 -21.31
C SER A 6 1.45 -9.82 -20.77
N ASP A 7 1.55 -10.88 -21.59
CA ASP A 7 1.24 -12.25 -21.18
C ASP A 7 2.19 -12.75 -20.08
N ASP A 8 3.50 -12.53 -20.23
CA ASP A 8 4.47 -12.91 -19.21
C ASP A 8 4.23 -12.15 -17.89
N LEU A 9 3.86 -10.87 -17.97
CA LEU A 9 3.53 -10.06 -16.80
C LEU A 9 2.24 -10.54 -16.13
N LYS A 10 1.21 -10.90 -16.91
CA LYS A 10 -0.02 -11.51 -16.38
C LYS A 10 0.29 -12.85 -15.69
N GLU A 11 1.08 -13.71 -16.30
CA GLU A 11 1.43 -15.02 -15.74
C GLU A 11 2.17 -14.86 -14.40
N PHE A 12 3.13 -13.95 -14.35
CA PHE A 12 3.82 -13.59 -13.10
C PHE A 12 2.83 -13.15 -12.02
N LEU A 13 1.93 -12.21 -12.35
CA LEU A 13 0.96 -11.68 -11.40
C LEU A 13 -0.07 -12.72 -10.97
N TYR A 14 -0.54 -13.60 -11.85
CA TYR A 14 -1.47 -14.67 -11.49
C TYR A 14 -0.84 -15.67 -10.52
N ARG A 15 0.43 -16.01 -10.71
CA ARG A 15 1.14 -16.98 -9.89
C ARG A 15 1.41 -16.45 -8.48
N ASP A 16 1.96 -15.25 -8.39
CA ASP A 16 2.51 -14.74 -7.12
C ASP A 16 1.56 -13.77 -6.41
N TYR A 17 0.56 -13.23 -7.13
CA TYR A 17 -0.38 -12.22 -6.63
C TYR A 17 -1.82 -12.50 -7.11
N PRO A 18 -2.43 -13.61 -6.65
CA PRO A 18 -3.72 -14.11 -7.16
C PRO A 18 -4.89 -13.13 -6.98
N TYR A 19 -4.73 -12.10 -6.15
CA TYR A 19 -5.71 -11.02 -6.00
C TYR A 19 -5.84 -10.12 -7.25
N PHE A 20 -4.94 -10.23 -8.24
CA PHE A 20 -5.07 -9.55 -9.52
C PHE A 20 -5.94 -10.29 -10.54
N ILE A 21 -6.36 -11.54 -10.24
CA ILE A 21 -7.04 -12.41 -11.22
C ILE A 21 -8.21 -11.71 -11.94
N HIS A 22 -9.13 -11.13 -11.18
CA HIS A 22 -10.31 -10.45 -11.74
C HIS A 22 -9.99 -9.12 -12.43
N GLN A 23 -8.89 -8.47 -12.06
CA GLN A 23 -8.52 -7.16 -12.62
C GLN A 23 -7.78 -7.31 -13.95
N LEU A 24 -7.01 -8.39 -14.12
CA LEU A 24 -6.23 -8.66 -15.32
C LEU A 24 -7.03 -9.31 -16.46
N GLU A 25 -8.24 -9.80 -16.18
CA GLU A 25 -9.11 -10.49 -17.15
C GLU A 25 -9.48 -9.61 -18.35
N HIS A 26 -9.53 -8.28 -18.16
CA HIS A 26 -9.94 -7.31 -19.18
C HIS A 26 -8.83 -6.33 -19.59
N ILE A 27 -7.58 -6.57 -19.17
CA ILE A 27 -6.46 -5.67 -19.43
C ILE A 27 -5.48 -6.36 -20.36
N ASP A 28 -5.16 -5.79 -21.52
CA ASP A 28 -4.29 -6.47 -22.50
C ASP A 28 -2.93 -5.80 -22.73
N THR A 29 -2.76 -4.56 -22.29
CA THR A 29 -1.51 -3.83 -22.51
C THR A 29 -0.58 -3.93 -21.30
N THR A 30 0.73 -4.07 -21.54
CA THR A 30 1.75 -4.02 -20.48
C THR A 30 1.65 -2.73 -19.68
N TYR A 31 1.30 -1.61 -20.34
CA TYR A 31 1.15 -0.31 -19.68
C TYR A 31 0.04 -0.33 -18.63
N ASP A 32 -1.15 -0.84 -19.00
CA ASP A 32 -2.30 -0.89 -18.10
C ASP A 32 -2.07 -1.88 -16.95
N ILE A 33 -1.37 -2.99 -17.21
CA ILE A 33 -0.97 -3.94 -16.15
C ILE A 33 0.03 -3.29 -15.18
N LEU A 34 1.00 -2.54 -15.70
CA LEU A 34 1.95 -1.80 -14.86
C LEU A 34 1.25 -0.68 -14.07
N ALA A 35 0.25 -0.02 -14.65
CA ALA A 35 -0.56 0.95 -13.92
C ALA A 35 -1.28 0.28 -12.74
N LEU A 36 -1.85 -0.91 -12.94
CA LEU A 36 -2.46 -1.70 -11.88
C LEU A 36 -1.46 -2.11 -10.78
N VAL A 37 -0.24 -2.48 -11.17
CA VAL A 37 0.87 -2.77 -10.24
C VAL A 37 1.22 -1.52 -9.42
N CYS A 38 1.39 -0.37 -10.08
CA CYS A 38 1.68 0.90 -9.41
C CYS A 38 0.59 1.29 -8.42
N MET A 39 -0.69 1.03 -8.75
CA MET A 39 -1.82 1.29 -7.86
C MET A 39 -1.81 0.45 -6.59
N ARG A 40 -1.10 -0.68 -6.56
CA ARG A 40 -0.91 -1.49 -5.34
C ARG A 40 0.35 -1.14 -4.57
N CYS A 41 1.13 -0.20 -5.09
CA CYS A 41 2.29 0.33 -4.40
C CYS A 41 1.89 1.61 -3.65
N SER A 42 2.57 1.86 -2.54
CA SER A 42 2.47 3.11 -1.80
C SER A 42 3.86 3.68 -1.57
N ILE A 43 3.93 4.90 -1.04
CA ILE A 43 5.21 5.52 -0.69
C ILE A 43 6.02 4.64 0.27
N ILE A 44 5.38 3.89 1.16
CA ILE A 44 6.10 3.02 2.11
C ILE A 44 6.29 1.60 1.58
N ASN A 45 5.46 1.17 0.63
CA ASN A 45 5.47 -0.19 0.14
C ASN A 45 5.57 -0.23 -1.39
N VAL A 46 6.80 -0.38 -1.88
CA VAL A 46 7.12 -0.56 -3.30
C VAL A 46 7.52 -2.02 -3.63
N SER A 47 7.19 -2.97 -2.75
CA SER A 47 7.60 -4.38 -2.89
C SER A 47 7.16 -5.00 -4.20
N LEU A 48 5.90 -4.79 -4.61
CA LEU A 48 5.38 -5.33 -5.87
C LEU A 48 6.18 -4.83 -7.09
N LEU A 49 6.52 -3.53 -7.12
CA LEU A 49 7.37 -2.97 -8.17
C LEU A 49 8.79 -3.57 -8.15
N GLU A 50 9.33 -3.84 -6.96
CA GLU A 50 10.63 -4.49 -6.80
C GLU A 50 10.61 -5.93 -7.30
N ASP A 51 9.55 -6.67 -6.98
CA ASP A 51 9.38 -8.07 -7.38
C ASP A 51 9.23 -8.17 -8.91
N VAL A 52 8.40 -7.33 -9.53
CA VAL A 52 8.28 -7.22 -10.99
C VAL A 52 9.64 -6.86 -11.62
N ALA A 53 10.30 -5.81 -11.12
CA ALA A 53 11.59 -5.37 -11.67
C ALA A 53 12.67 -6.45 -11.53
N GLY A 54 12.66 -7.19 -10.42
CA GLY A 54 13.57 -8.30 -10.12
C GLY A 54 13.35 -9.50 -11.02
N TYR A 55 12.10 -9.95 -11.15
CA TYR A 55 11.72 -11.10 -11.99
C TYR A 55 12.10 -10.87 -13.46
N PHE A 56 11.74 -9.71 -14.01
CA PHE A 56 12.02 -9.35 -15.40
C PHE A 56 13.43 -8.74 -15.61
N LYS A 57 14.24 -8.66 -14.55
CA LYS A 57 15.63 -8.14 -14.58
C LYS A 57 15.72 -6.73 -15.21
N VAL A 58 14.76 -5.87 -14.92
CA VAL A 58 14.71 -4.48 -15.41
C VAL A 58 15.71 -3.62 -14.64
N LYS A 59 16.98 -3.65 -15.07
CA LYS A 59 18.11 -3.01 -14.36
C LYS A 59 17.84 -1.56 -13.96
N LYS A 60 17.24 -0.75 -14.85
CA LYS A 60 16.93 0.66 -14.57
C LYS A 60 15.94 0.80 -13.40
N ALA A 61 14.88 0.00 -13.40
CA ALA A 61 13.88 0.00 -12.34
C ALA A 61 14.48 -0.47 -11.01
N ILE A 62 15.26 -1.56 -11.03
CA ILE A 62 15.98 -2.07 -9.84
C ILE A 62 16.85 -0.97 -9.21
N THR A 63 17.61 -0.22 -10.03
CA THR A 63 18.45 0.88 -9.54
C THR A 63 17.61 2.00 -8.92
N ILE A 64 16.54 2.45 -9.58
CA ILE A 64 15.67 3.51 -9.09
C ILE A 64 15.01 3.11 -7.76
N ILE A 65 14.50 1.89 -7.66
CA ILE A 65 13.86 1.37 -6.44
C ILE A 65 14.87 1.30 -5.29
N LYS A 66 16.11 0.89 -5.57
CA LYS A 66 17.18 0.85 -4.56
C LYS A 66 17.54 2.24 -4.06
N GLU A 67 17.67 3.22 -4.96
CA GLU A 67 17.91 4.61 -4.58
C GLU A 67 16.74 5.16 -3.77
N TYR A 68 15.51 4.93 -4.22
CA TYR A 68 14.29 5.30 -3.53
C TYR A 68 14.27 4.80 -2.08
N LYS A 69 14.48 3.49 -1.85
CA LYS A 69 14.53 2.91 -0.50
C LYS A 69 15.62 3.54 0.37
N LYS A 70 16.79 3.86 -0.21
CA LYS A 70 17.87 4.56 0.49
C LYS A 70 17.45 5.98 0.91
N HIS A 71 16.64 6.66 0.11
CA HIS A 71 16.06 7.95 0.47
C HIS A 71 14.98 7.81 1.53
N MET A 72 14.11 6.81 1.43
CA MET A 72 13.07 6.54 2.43
C MET A 72 13.65 6.29 3.83
N ASN A 73 14.78 5.58 3.94
CA ASN A 73 15.48 5.39 5.22
C ASN A 73 15.97 6.68 5.90
N LYS A 74 16.00 7.81 5.18
CA LYS A 74 16.35 9.12 5.75
C LYS A 74 15.16 9.79 6.45
N PHE A 75 13.93 9.39 6.14
CA PHE A 75 12.73 9.92 6.75
C PHE A 75 12.46 9.15 8.05
N LYS A 76 12.86 9.75 9.17
CA LYS A 76 12.79 9.10 10.50
C LYS A 76 11.51 9.38 11.28
N SER A 77 10.69 10.35 10.86
CA SER A 77 9.50 10.75 11.59
C SER A 77 8.30 10.84 10.65
N LEU A 78 7.14 10.35 11.12
CA LEU A 78 5.86 10.48 10.44
C LEU A 78 5.44 11.94 10.26
N ARG A 79 6.00 12.87 11.05
CA ARG A 79 5.74 14.32 10.90
C ARG A 79 6.02 14.81 9.48
N MET A 80 6.99 14.20 8.78
CA MET A 80 7.37 14.57 7.41
C MET A 80 6.32 14.17 6.37
N PHE A 81 5.34 13.33 6.74
CA PHE A 81 4.27 12.82 5.88
C PHE A 81 2.89 13.35 6.26
N LEU A 82 2.82 14.26 7.24
CA LEU A 82 1.55 14.85 7.69
C LEU A 82 0.94 15.75 6.63
N ASN A 83 -0.35 15.54 6.38
CA ASN A 83 -1.17 16.22 5.38
C ASN A 83 -0.57 16.12 3.96
N VAL A 84 0.19 15.05 3.71
CA VAL A 84 0.66 14.68 2.39
C VAL A 84 -0.20 13.52 1.93
N GLU A 85 -0.90 13.72 0.81
CA GLU A 85 -1.56 12.64 0.08
C GLU A 85 -0.47 11.75 -0.52
N LEU A 86 -0.30 10.55 0.03
CA LEU A 86 0.72 9.58 -0.36
C LEU A 86 0.25 8.70 -1.52
N TYR A 87 -1.06 8.64 -1.73
CA TYR A 87 -1.72 7.91 -2.79
C TYR A 87 -2.96 8.68 -3.24
N SER A 88 -3.13 8.84 -4.55
CA SER A 88 -4.22 9.62 -5.13
C SER A 88 -4.70 8.95 -6.41
N ASP A 89 -5.23 7.73 -6.30
CA ASP A 89 -5.89 7.12 -7.46
C ASP A 89 -7.27 6.60 -7.12
N LYS A 90 -8.27 7.32 -7.65
CA LYS A 90 -9.71 7.05 -7.55
C LYS A 90 -10.18 5.87 -8.42
N LEU A 91 -9.25 5.16 -9.06
CA LEU A 91 -9.55 4.22 -10.15
C LEU A 91 -10.17 2.90 -9.68
N PHE A 92 -10.18 2.60 -8.37
CA PHE A 92 -10.90 1.45 -7.82
C PHE A 92 -11.84 1.83 -6.68
N GLN A 93 -12.97 1.12 -6.58
CA GLN A 93 -13.84 1.20 -5.42
C GLN A 93 -13.10 0.60 -4.22
N CYS A 94 -12.47 1.46 -3.41
CA CYS A 94 -11.83 1.09 -2.15
C CYS A 94 -12.66 1.63 -0.97
N GLY A 95 -12.72 0.85 0.10
CA GLY A 95 -13.20 1.35 1.38
C GLY A 95 -12.11 2.18 2.05
N LYS A 96 -12.46 3.35 2.59
CA LYS A 96 -11.56 4.14 3.43
C LYS A 96 -11.68 3.71 4.90
N ILE A 97 -10.54 3.60 5.57
CA ILE A 97 -10.43 3.26 6.98
C ILE A 97 -9.53 4.30 7.66
N SER A 98 -10.00 4.87 8.76
CA SER A 98 -9.25 5.85 9.54
C SER A 98 -8.87 5.26 10.89
N LEU A 99 -7.58 5.30 11.22
CA LEU A 99 -7.04 4.82 12.50
C LEU A 99 -6.53 6.01 13.29
N ALA A 100 -7.23 6.37 14.37
CA ALA A 100 -6.76 7.41 15.27
C ALA A 100 -5.70 6.84 16.23
N VAL A 101 -4.51 7.44 16.23
CA VAL A 101 -3.40 7.08 17.09
C VAL A 101 -3.18 8.19 18.11
N ALA A 102 -3.59 7.95 19.36
CA ALA A 102 -3.48 8.88 20.48
C ALA A 102 -2.04 8.97 21.03
N ARG A 103 -1.07 9.26 20.15
CA ARG A 103 0.36 9.34 20.46
C ARG A 103 1.03 10.40 19.61
N ASP A 104 2.08 10.99 20.16
CA ASP A 104 2.89 11.99 19.48
C ASP A 104 3.52 11.41 18.21
N VAL A 105 3.18 12.04 17.07
CA VAL A 105 3.68 11.71 15.73
C VAL A 105 5.20 11.74 15.63
N ASP A 106 5.88 12.52 16.46
CA ASP A 106 7.35 12.60 16.46
C ASP A 106 8.03 11.34 16.99
N ASN A 107 7.32 10.57 17.80
CA ASN A 107 7.82 9.31 18.34
C ASN A 107 7.54 8.12 17.42
N TYR A 108 6.90 8.35 16.27
CA TYR A 108 6.50 7.31 15.34
C TYR A 108 7.22 7.45 14.00
N THR A 109 7.63 6.31 13.48
CA THR A 109 8.24 6.17 12.17
C THR A 109 7.26 5.53 11.17
N LEU A 110 7.62 5.52 9.89
CA LEU A 110 6.87 4.78 8.88
C LEU A 110 6.84 3.27 9.19
N ASP A 111 7.93 2.73 9.72
CA ASP A 111 8.01 1.32 10.12
C ASP A 111 7.02 1.02 11.25
N ASP A 112 6.89 1.93 12.22
CA ASP A 112 5.91 1.79 13.32
C ASP A 112 4.47 1.83 12.79
N ALA A 113 4.19 2.71 11.82
CA ALA A 113 2.89 2.73 11.14
C ALA A 113 2.61 1.40 10.44
N GLN A 114 3.61 0.83 9.76
CA GLN A 114 3.46 -0.46 9.09
C GLN A 114 3.26 -1.62 10.07
N VAL A 115 3.98 -1.63 11.20
CA VAL A 115 3.76 -2.61 12.28
C VAL A 115 2.35 -2.48 12.86
N LEU A 116 1.87 -1.25 13.05
CA LEU A 116 0.51 -1.01 13.52
C LEU A 116 -0.53 -1.59 12.54
N LEU A 117 -0.39 -1.32 11.24
CA LEU A 117 -1.28 -1.86 10.21
C LEU A 117 -1.23 -3.40 10.16
N ASN A 118 -0.03 -3.98 10.22
CA ASN A 118 0.13 -5.44 10.28
C ASN A 118 -0.59 -6.04 11.50
N THR A 119 -0.55 -5.35 12.64
CA THR A 119 -1.22 -5.78 13.86
C THR A 119 -2.74 -5.68 13.76
N VAL A 120 -3.25 -4.57 13.23
CA VAL A 120 -4.70 -4.30 13.11
C VAL A 120 -5.34 -5.18 12.05
N PHE A 121 -4.74 -5.27 10.86
CA PHE A 121 -5.33 -5.93 9.71
C PHE A 121 -4.93 -7.40 9.57
N LYS A 122 -3.89 -7.85 10.27
CA LYS A 122 -3.42 -9.25 10.28
C LYS A 122 -3.21 -9.74 8.84
N GLU A 123 -3.90 -10.82 8.45
CA GLU A 123 -3.89 -11.41 7.09
C GLU A 123 -4.31 -10.43 5.99
N LEU A 124 -5.04 -9.36 6.33
CA LEU A 124 -5.48 -8.36 5.37
C LEU A 124 -4.47 -7.22 5.18
N ALA A 125 -3.44 -7.12 6.03
CA ALA A 125 -2.45 -6.06 5.97
C ALA A 125 -1.76 -5.90 4.60
N PRO A 126 -1.46 -6.98 3.83
CA PRO A 126 -0.91 -6.84 2.48
C PRO A 126 -1.83 -6.10 1.49
N TYR A 127 -3.13 -6.01 1.78
CA TYR A 127 -4.11 -5.34 0.92
C TYR A 127 -4.43 -3.91 1.36
N VAL A 128 -3.85 -3.45 2.47
CA VAL A 128 -4.10 -2.12 3.02
C VAL A 128 -3.04 -1.15 2.50
N MET A 129 -3.50 -0.02 1.97
CA MET A 129 -2.65 1.03 1.42
C MET A 129 -2.79 2.28 2.27
N ILE A 130 -1.68 2.88 2.70
CA ILE A 130 -1.73 4.18 3.39
C ILE A 130 -1.94 5.26 2.35
N GLU A 131 -2.99 6.04 2.54
CA GLU A 131 -3.36 7.17 1.71
C GLU A 131 -2.77 8.46 2.26
N GLU A 132 -2.87 8.67 3.58
CA GLU A 132 -2.51 9.94 4.21
C GLU A 132 -2.28 9.77 5.72
N PHE A 133 -1.47 10.67 6.29
CA PHE A 133 -1.40 10.90 7.73
C PHE A 133 -1.95 12.29 8.06
N GLU A 134 -2.97 12.40 8.90
CA GLU A 134 -3.53 13.68 9.33
C GLU A 134 -3.13 14.02 10.77
N TYR A 135 -2.76 15.27 11.05
CA TYR A 135 -2.43 15.71 12.39
C TYR A 135 -3.66 16.22 13.15
N ILE A 136 -3.85 15.75 14.38
CA ILE A 136 -4.92 16.21 15.27
C ILE A 136 -4.32 17.24 16.23
N ARG A 137 -4.67 18.51 16.01
CA ARG A 137 -4.03 19.66 16.67
C ARG A 137 -4.13 19.68 18.19
N ASP A 138 -5.16 19.05 18.75
CA ASP A 138 -5.51 19.23 20.16
C ASP A 138 -4.92 18.16 21.10
N HIS A 139 -4.34 17.08 20.57
CA HIS A 139 -3.98 15.91 21.39
C HIS A 139 -2.60 15.32 21.11
N ALA A 140 -1.74 16.03 20.36
CA ALA A 140 -0.47 15.48 19.87
C ALA A 140 -0.69 14.06 19.30
N SER A 141 -1.74 13.90 18.50
CA SER A 141 -2.17 12.62 17.94
C SER A 141 -2.29 12.74 16.43
N PHE A 142 -2.37 11.61 15.75
CA PHE A 142 -2.48 11.58 14.30
C PHE A 142 -3.45 10.50 13.85
N THR A 143 -4.05 10.70 12.69
CA THR A 143 -4.89 9.72 12.00
C THR A 143 -4.10 9.12 10.85
N ILE A 144 -4.13 7.79 10.72
CA ILE A 144 -3.68 7.10 9.51
C ILE A 144 -4.91 6.82 8.67
N ILE A 145 -5.00 7.42 7.50
CA ILE A 145 -6.04 7.12 6.51
C ILE A 145 -5.50 6.06 5.58
N CYS A 146 -6.22 4.96 5.49
CA CYS A 146 -5.88 3.84 4.63
C CYS A 146 -7.03 3.51 3.69
N SER A 147 -6.70 2.89 2.57
CA SER A 147 -7.66 2.26 1.67
C SER A 147 -7.46 0.74 1.66
N ILE A 148 -8.57 0.02 1.46
CA ILE A 148 -8.56 -1.41 1.22
C ILE A 148 -9.54 -1.73 0.07
N PRO A 149 -9.21 -2.67 -0.84
CA PRO A 149 -10.16 -3.09 -1.86
C PRO A 149 -11.50 -3.53 -1.24
N LEU A 150 -12.62 -3.08 -1.82
CA LEU A 150 -13.96 -3.31 -1.25
C LEU A 150 -14.26 -4.79 -0.96
N GLN A 151 -13.75 -5.72 -1.77
CA GLN A 151 -13.95 -7.16 -1.55
C GLN A 151 -13.41 -7.66 -0.21
N PHE A 152 -12.42 -6.96 0.37
CA PHE A 152 -11.84 -7.31 1.67
C PHE A 152 -12.47 -6.53 2.83
N LEU A 153 -13.14 -5.40 2.55
CA LEU A 153 -13.79 -4.58 3.57
C LEU A 153 -14.85 -5.35 4.36
N ALA A 154 -15.63 -6.21 3.67
CA ALA A 154 -16.65 -7.04 4.31
C ALA A 154 -16.07 -8.01 5.36
N SER A 155 -14.81 -8.44 5.20
CA SER A 155 -14.10 -9.33 6.12
C SER A 155 -13.63 -8.60 7.39
N LEU A 156 -13.41 -7.28 7.31
CA LEU A 156 -13.09 -6.44 8.47
C LEU A 156 -14.31 -6.23 9.37
N ASN A 157 -15.47 -5.91 8.78
CA ASN A 157 -16.70 -5.70 9.54
C ASN A 157 -17.13 -6.96 10.31
N LYS A 158 -16.82 -8.16 9.80
CA LYS A 158 -17.05 -9.42 10.52
C LYS A 158 -16.09 -9.61 11.71
N LYS A 159 -14.83 -9.19 11.61
CA LYS A 159 -13.86 -9.29 12.71
C LYS A 159 -14.15 -8.27 13.82
N VAL A 160 -14.59 -7.05 13.48
CA VAL A 160 -14.99 -6.03 14.48
C VAL A 160 -16.24 -6.45 15.27
N ASN A 161 -17.24 -7.06 14.60
CA ASN A 161 -18.45 -7.55 15.28
C ASN A 161 -18.21 -8.77 16.18
N VAL A 162 -17.11 -9.52 15.99
CA VAL A 162 -16.80 -10.70 16.81
C VAL A 162 -15.89 -10.35 18.01
N GLU A 163 -15.15 -9.24 17.95
CA GLU A 163 -14.27 -8.80 19.05
C GLU A 163 -14.85 -7.68 19.94
N GLY A 164 -16.09 -7.23 19.72
CA GLY A 164 -16.94 -6.58 20.73
C GLY A 164 -16.21 -5.67 21.73
N LYS A 165 -15.39 -4.74 21.24
CA LYS A 165 -14.86 -3.64 22.03
C LYS A 165 -15.12 -2.35 21.27
N GLU A 166 -16.30 -1.83 21.53
CA GLU A 166 -16.61 -0.42 21.40
C GLU A 166 -15.65 0.37 22.32
N PHE A 167 -15.09 1.46 21.80
CA PHE A 167 -14.50 2.51 22.63
C PHE A 167 -15.61 3.48 23.05
#